data_AF-A0A1I4DSZ7-F1
#
_entry.id   AF-A0A1I4DSZ7-F1
#
_cell.length_a   1.000
_cell.length_b   1.000
_cell.length_c   1.000
_cell.angle_alpha   90.00
_cell.angle_beta   90.00
_cell.angle_gamma   90.00
#
_symmetry.space_group_name_H-M   'P 1'
#
loop_
_entity.id
_entity.type
_entity.pdbx_description
1 polymer ?
#
loop_
_entity_poly.entity_id
_entity_poly.type
_entity_poly.pdbx_seq_one_letter_code
_entity_poly.pdbx_strand_id
1 'polypeptide(L)'
;MVKANEKIAKRIAHNQAFDGYAAWRMLKDINSEIFSLERNKSAVPFELVRLRWLIVRARELRKASEDNKRARPSLVPRLPIEPQAADEFDAFEFVDRYRALGGRRIAWVMGERITLGPTDSDTPEARELWLRIWSPSAPTVRNAISEALLVRGRF
;
A
#
# COMPACT_ATOMS: atom_id res chain seq x y z
N MET A 1 -19.50 21.53 10.31
CA MET A 1 -18.71 20.27 10.43
C MET A 1 -17.82 19.98 9.22
N VAL A 2 -18.33 20.04 7.99
CA VAL A 2 -17.59 19.65 6.76
C VAL A 2 -16.26 20.41 6.57
N LYS A 3 -16.25 21.74 6.75
CA LYS A 3 -15.03 22.57 6.61
C LYS A 3 -13.91 22.21 7.60
N ALA A 4 -14.26 21.79 8.82
CA ALA A 4 -13.28 21.39 9.84
C ALA A 4 -12.64 20.04 9.49
N ASN A 5 -13.44 19.09 9.02
CA ASN A 5 -12.95 17.78 8.59
C ASN A 5 -12.06 17.90 7.34
N GLU A 6 -12.37 18.80 6.40
CA GLU A 6 -11.47 19.07 5.27
C GLU A 6 -10.11 19.64 5.71
N LYS A 7 -10.10 20.55 6.69
CA LYS A 7 -8.84 21.10 7.21
C LYS A 7 -7.97 20.00 7.84
N ILE A 8 -8.59 19.05 8.54
CA ILE A 8 -7.90 17.89 9.13
C ILE A 8 -7.38 16.97 8.02
N ALA A 9 -8.21 16.61 7.03
CA ALA A 9 -7.80 15.78 5.91
C ALA A 9 -6.63 16.40 5.13
N LYS A 10 -6.64 17.73 4.92
CA LYS A 10 -5.51 18.45 4.31
C LYS A 10 -4.24 18.34 5.15
N ARG A 11 -4.31 18.49 6.47
CA ARG A 11 -3.14 18.32 7.36
C ARG A 11 -2.58 16.90 7.30
N ILE A 12 -3.45 15.89 7.30
CA ILE A 12 -3.06 14.48 7.16
C ILE A 12 -2.37 14.26 5.81
N ALA A 13 -2.94 14.78 4.71
CA ALA A 13 -2.37 14.63 3.37
C ALA A 13 -0.97 15.24 3.21
N HIS A 14 -0.64 16.29 3.97
CA HIS A 14 0.67 16.94 3.93
C HIS A 14 1.67 16.36 4.95
N ASN A 15 1.24 15.44 5.83
CA ASN A 15 2.11 14.84 6.82
C ASN A 15 2.97 13.75 6.18
N GLN A 16 4.31 13.89 6.27
CA GLN A 16 5.25 12.90 5.75
C GLN A 16 5.17 11.55 6.47
N ALA A 17 4.76 11.52 7.74
CA ALA A 17 4.55 10.28 8.49
C ALA A 17 3.31 9.50 8.05
N PHE A 18 2.40 10.14 7.30
CA PHE A 18 1.19 9.52 6.79
C PHE A 18 1.38 9.12 5.33
N ASP A 19 2.28 8.16 5.07
CA ASP A 19 2.57 7.66 3.72
C ASP A 19 1.38 6.88 3.12
N GLY A 20 1.45 6.58 1.82
CA GLY A 20 0.36 5.90 1.12
C GLY A 20 0.03 4.52 1.70
N TYR A 21 1.02 3.86 2.31
CA TYR A 21 0.84 2.57 2.96
C TYR A 21 0.20 2.70 4.35
N ALA A 22 0.64 3.63 5.20
CA ALA A 22 0.03 3.93 6.48
C ALA A 22 -1.44 4.30 6.32
N ALA A 23 -1.76 5.11 5.30
CA ALA A 23 -3.13 5.45 4.94
C ALA A 23 -3.96 4.22 4.57
N TRP A 24 -3.40 3.32 3.76
CA TRP A 24 -4.08 2.07 3.37
C TRP A 24 -4.26 1.13 4.55
N ARG A 25 -3.24 0.95 5.39
CA ARG A 25 -3.26 0.04 6.54
C ARG A 25 -4.31 0.49 7.55
N MET A 26 -4.33 1.78 7.89
CA MET A 26 -5.37 2.35 8.76
C MET A 26 -6.77 2.20 8.15
N LEU A 27 -6.93 2.39 6.84
CA LEU A 27 -8.22 2.18 6.18
C LEU A 27 -8.66 0.71 6.23
N LYS A 28 -7.73 -0.24 6.07
CA LYS A 28 -7.98 -1.68 6.19
C LYS A 28 -8.42 -2.04 7.61
N ASP A 29 -7.74 -1.50 8.64
CA ASP A 29 -8.08 -1.75 10.04
C ASP A 29 -9.47 -1.19 10.37
N ILE A 30 -9.74 0.06 10.00
CA ILE A 30 -11.05 0.69 10.22
C ILE A 30 -12.17 -0.08 9.50
N ASN A 31 -11.95 -0.50 8.25
CA ASN A 31 -12.95 -1.28 7.53
C ASN A 31 -13.18 -2.65 8.18
N SER A 32 -12.14 -3.28 8.73
CA SER A 32 -12.26 -4.57 9.43
C SER A 32 -13.03 -4.42 10.74
N GLU A 33 -12.83 -3.32 11.45
CA GLU A 33 -13.57 -2.98 12.67
C GLU A 33 -15.04 -2.67 12.38
N ILE A 34 -15.33 -1.83 11.38
CA ILE A 34 -16.69 -1.55 10.92
C ILE A 34 -17.40 -2.85 10.53
N PHE A 35 -16.74 -3.70 9.73
CA PHE A 35 -17.30 -4.98 9.32
C PHE A 35 -17.60 -5.90 10.51
N SER A 36 -16.72 -5.93 11.51
CA SER A 36 -16.93 -6.72 12.73
C SER A 36 -18.13 -6.20 13.54
N LEU A 37 -18.29 -4.88 13.66
CA LEU A 37 -19.43 -4.26 14.33
C LEU A 37 -20.75 -4.53 13.60
N GLU A 38 -20.77 -4.38 12.28
CA GLU A 38 -21.93 -4.68 11.44
C GLU A 38 -22.33 -6.16 11.55
N ARG A 39 -21.35 -7.07 11.50
CA ARG A 39 -21.58 -8.52 11.68
C ARG A 39 -22.19 -8.83 13.04
N ASN A 40 -21.76 -8.13 14.08
CA ASN A 40 -22.27 -8.30 15.44
C ASN A 40 -23.57 -7.54 15.71
N LYS A 41 -24.15 -6.86 14.69
CA LYS A 41 -25.33 -5.99 14.81
C LYS A 41 -25.17 -4.88 15.86
N SER A 42 -23.93 -4.48 16.12
CA SER A 42 -23.59 -3.38 17.01
C SER A 42 -23.68 -2.06 16.24
N ALA A 43 -24.05 -0.98 16.95
CA ALA A 43 -24.02 0.35 16.36
C ALA A 43 -22.58 0.72 15.97
N VAL A 44 -22.38 1.17 14.73
CA VAL A 44 -21.08 1.66 14.26
C VAL A 44 -20.87 3.08 14.82
N PRO A 45 -19.81 3.31 15.63
CA PRO A 45 -19.48 4.63 16.13
C PRO A 45 -19.28 5.64 15.00
N PHE A 46 -19.85 6.83 15.15
CA PHE A 46 -19.73 7.90 14.16
C PHE A 46 -18.26 8.31 13.94
N GLU A 47 -17.43 8.19 14.97
CA GLU A 47 -16.00 8.46 14.96
C GLU A 47 -15.26 7.56 13.97
N LEU A 48 -15.61 6.27 13.88
CA LEU A 48 -15.01 5.34 12.92
C LEU A 48 -15.38 5.70 11.48
N VAL A 49 -16.65 6.04 11.25
CA VAL A 49 -17.12 6.51 9.93
C VAL A 49 -16.41 7.81 9.55
N ARG A 50 -16.23 8.72 10.50
CA ARG A 50 -15.52 9.99 10.31
C ARG A 50 -14.03 9.76 10.02
N LEU A 51 -13.36 8.86 10.73
CA LEU A 51 -11.96 8.50 10.49
C LEU A 51 -11.78 7.88 9.11
N ARG A 52 -12.64 6.93 8.72
CA ARG A 52 -12.68 6.35 7.38
C ARG A 52 -12.75 7.45 6.31
N TRP A 53 -13.67 8.40 6.47
CA TRP A 53 -13.82 9.53 5.56
C TRP A 53 -12.57 10.41 5.50
N LEU A 54 -11.98 10.75 6.65
CA LEU A 54 -10.78 11.60 6.72
C LEU A 54 -9.60 10.99 5.98
N ILE A 55 -9.38 9.68 6.12
CA ILE A 55 -8.27 8.96 5.49
C ILE A 55 -8.48 8.87 3.98
N VAL A 56 -9.69 8.51 3.54
CA VAL A 56 -10.04 8.50 2.11
C VAL A 56 -9.82 9.88 1.49
N ARG A 57 -10.33 10.92 2.15
CA ARG A 57 -10.20 12.30 1.66
C ARG A 57 -8.75 12.79 1.63
N ALA A 58 -7.95 12.45 2.64
CA ALA A 58 -6.53 12.77 2.66
C ALA A 58 -5.77 12.11 1.50
N ARG A 59 -6.11 10.86 1.19
CA ARG A 59 -5.52 10.10 0.08
C ARG A 59 -5.87 10.70 -1.29
N GLU A 60 -7.12 11.11 -1.49
CA GLU A 60 -7.54 11.83 -2.70
C GLU A 60 -6.77 13.13 -2.90
N LEU A 61 -6.66 13.95 -1.85
CA LEU A 61 -5.94 15.22 -1.89
C LEU A 61 -4.45 15.03 -2.19
N ARG A 62 -3.85 13.98 -1.63
CA ARG A 62 -2.45 13.65 -1.86
C ARG A 62 -2.22 13.17 -3.29
N LYS A 63 -3.07 12.27 -3.80
CA LYS A 63 -3.02 11.81 -5.19
C LYS A 63 -3.16 12.98 -6.16
N ALA A 64 -4.09 13.91 -5.91
CA ALA A 64 -4.24 15.13 -6.71
C ALA A 64 -3.00 16.05 -6.64
N SER A 65 -2.29 16.09 -5.51
CA SER A 65 -1.03 16.83 -5.38
C SER A 65 0.13 16.14 -6.10
N GLU A 66 0.23 14.82 -6.01
CA GLU A 66 1.25 14.01 -6.67
C GLU A 66 1.07 13.99 -8.19
N ASP A 67 -0.17 13.88 -8.68
CA ASP A 67 -0.50 14.00 -10.11
C ASP A 67 -0.11 15.40 -10.66
N ASN A 68 -0.23 16.46 -9.83
CA ASN A 68 0.28 17.80 -10.18
C ASN A 68 1.81 17.92 -10.09
N LYS A 69 2.48 17.12 -9.24
CA LYS A 69 3.95 17.12 -9.07
C LYS A 69 4.68 16.23 -10.07
N ARG A 70 3.99 15.34 -10.78
CA ARG A 70 4.54 14.50 -11.87
C ARG A 70 5.19 15.28 -13.02
N ALA A 71 5.16 16.61 -13.01
CA ALA A 71 5.96 17.47 -13.86
C ALA A 71 7.46 17.56 -13.46
N ARG A 72 7.90 16.99 -12.33
CA ARG A 72 9.33 16.97 -11.96
C ARG A 72 9.75 15.64 -11.28
N PRO A 73 10.84 15.00 -11.73
CA PRO A 73 11.37 13.81 -11.08
C PRO A 73 12.07 14.18 -9.76
N SER A 74 11.79 13.41 -8.70
CA SER A 74 12.40 13.55 -7.38
C SER A 74 13.63 12.63 -7.27
N LEU A 75 14.81 13.24 -7.10
CA LEU A 75 16.08 12.62 -6.74
C LEU A 75 16.24 12.64 -5.21
N VAL A 76 15.77 11.63 -4.49
CA VAL A 76 16.15 11.48 -3.07
C VAL A 76 16.60 10.03 -2.84
N PRO A 77 17.88 9.78 -2.51
CA PRO A 77 18.33 8.47 -2.07
C PRO A 77 17.89 8.25 -0.62
N ARG A 78 17.24 7.12 -0.30
CA ARG A 78 17.00 6.69 1.08
C ARG A 78 17.51 5.26 1.28
N LEU A 79 18.18 5.09 2.43
CA LEU A 79 18.99 3.94 2.84
C LEU A 79 18.29 2.57 2.68
N PRO A 80 19.04 1.45 2.50
CA PRO A 80 18.51 0.10 2.40
C PRO A 80 17.76 -0.34 3.68
N ILE A 81 16.72 -1.17 3.56
CA ILE A 81 16.21 -1.99 4.68
C ILE A 81 16.92 -3.32 4.45
N GLU A 82 17.68 -3.80 5.44
CA GLU A 82 18.23 -5.15 5.40
C GLU A 82 17.07 -6.17 5.43
N PRO A 83 17.09 -7.21 4.57
CA PRO A 83 16.07 -8.23 4.59
C PRO A 83 16.21 -9.06 5.88
N GLN A 84 15.23 -8.92 6.78
CA GLN A 84 15.07 -9.80 7.94
C GLN A 84 14.85 -11.24 7.47
N ALA A 85 15.29 -12.20 8.28
CA ALA A 85 15.31 -13.63 7.97
C ALA A 85 13.98 -14.15 7.41
N ALA A 86 14.05 -15.18 6.55
CA ALA A 86 12.91 -15.71 5.78
C ALA A 86 11.70 -16.17 6.65
N ASP A 87 11.90 -16.42 7.95
CA ASP A 87 10.84 -16.83 8.88
C ASP A 87 9.95 -15.66 9.37
N GLU A 88 10.38 -14.41 9.19
CA GLU A 88 9.64 -13.23 9.66
C GLU A 88 9.09 -12.37 8.52
N PHE A 89 9.35 -12.77 7.26
CA PHE A 89 8.92 -12.02 6.08
C PHE A 89 7.49 -12.40 5.66
N ASP A 90 6.54 -11.50 5.90
CA ASP A 90 5.17 -11.64 5.39
C ASP A 90 5.09 -11.17 3.92
N ALA A 91 5.10 -12.15 3.01
CA ALA A 91 4.99 -11.90 1.57
C ALA A 91 3.64 -11.28 1.17
N PHE A 92 2.55 -11.60 1.87
CA PHE A 92 1.24 -11.01 1.58
C PHE A 92 1.19 -9.55 2.03
N GLU A 93 1.78 -9.22 3.18
CA GLU A 93 1.91 -7.84 3.62
C GLU A 93 2.80 -7.03 2.67
N PHE A 94 3.91 -7.60 2.20
CA PHE A 94 4.75 -6.95 1.19
C PHE A 94 3.98 -6.68 -0.10
N VAL A 95 3.26 -7.67 -0.62
CA VAL A 95 2.47 -7.51 -1.85
C VAL A 95 1.35 -6.50 -1.67
N ASP A 96 0.65 -6.53 -0.54
CA ASP A 96 -0.38 -5.55 -0.19
C ASP A 96 0.20 -4.13 -0.15
N ARG A 97 1.37 -3.95 0.48
CA ARG A 97 2.10 -2.67 0.52
C ARG A 97 2.53 -2.22 -0.87
N TYR A 98 3.09 -3.11 -1.66
CA TYR A 98 3.52 -2.86 -3.03
C TYR A 98 2.34 -2.42 -3.91
N ARG A 99 1.19 -3.10 -3.82
CA ARG A 99 -0.05 -2.73 -4.51
C ARG A 99 -0.57 -1.37 -4.06
N ALA A 100 -0.59 -1.11 -2.75
CA ALA A 100 -1.08 0.16 -2.19
C ALA A 100 -0.28 1.37 -2.69
N LEU A 101 1.03 1.20 -2.92
CA LEU A 101 1.89 2.22 -3.51
C LEU A 101 1.66 2.42 -5.01
N GLY A 102 0.92 1.54 -5.69
CA GLY A 102 0.67 1.61 -7.14
C GLY A 102 1.45 0.60 -7.96
N GLY A 103 1.94 -0.48 -7.34
CA GLY A 103 2.62 -1.59 -7.99
C GLY A 103 1.69 -2.38 -8.90
N ARG A 104 2.13 -2.64 -10.14
CA ARG A 104 1.32 -3.24 -11.20
C ARG A 104 1.88 -4.54 -11.75
N ARG A 105 3.01 -5.03 -11.23
CA ARG A 105 3.53 -6.37 -11.56
C ARG A 105 2.47 -7.43 -11.34
N ILE A 106 2.50 -8.44 -12.19
CA ILE A 106 1.58 -9.58 -12.15
C ILE A 106 2.42 -10.85 -12.11
N ALA A 107 1.94 -11.89 -11.44
CA ALA A 107 2.54 -13.21 -11.48
C ALA A 107 1.64 -14.14 -12.30
N TRP A 108 2.22 -15.07 -13.04
CA TRP A 108 1.50 -16.16 -13.70
C TRP A 108 2.34 -17.45 -13.69
N VAL A 109 1.67 -18.59 -13.78
CA VAL A 109 2.32 -19.91 -13.79
C VAL A 109 2.67 -20.29 -15.24
N MET A 110 3.93 -20.66 -15.49
CA MET A 110 4.42 -21.25 -16.74
C MET A 110 5.05 -22.59 -16.44
N GLY A 111 4.33 -23.69 -16.69
CA GLY A 111 4.77 -25.03 -16.28
C GLY A 111 4.88 -25.13 -14.75
N GLU A 112 6.06 -25.52 -14.24
CA GLU A 112 6.33 -25.63 -12.79
C GLU A 112 6.91 -24.34 -12.17
N ARG A 113 6.94 -23.21 -12.90
CA ARG A 113 7.58 -21.97 -12.43
C ARG A 113 6.61 -20.80 -12.42
N ILE A 114 6.70 -19.95 -11.39
CA ILE A 114 6.01 -18.67 -11.34
C ILE A 114 6.87 -17.61 -12.03
N THR A 115 6.30 -16.92 -13.02
CA THR A 115 6.95 -15.86 -13.78
C THR A 115 6.30 -14.52 -13.46
N LEU A 116 7.09 -13.44 -13.43
CA LEU A 116 6.61 -12.09 -13.21
C LEU A 116 6.50 -11.29 -14.51
N GLY A 117 5.44 -10.50 -14.60
CA GLY A 117 5.09 -9.62 -15.71
C GLY A 117 5.72 -8.23 -15.66
N PRO A 118 5.35 -7.39 -16.65
CA PRO A 118 6.09 -6.18 -16.99
C PRO A 118 6.26 -5.21 -15.82
N THR A 119 7.47 -4.65 -15.74
CA THR A 119 8.02 -3.90 -14.60
C THR A 119 7.80 -2.39 -14.67
N ASP A 120 7.28 -1.89 -15.80
CA ASP A 120 7.41 -0.48 -16.18
C ASP A 120 6.15 0.34 -15.91
N SER A 121 5.12 -0.31 -15.35
CA SER A 121 3.85 0.32 -15.02
C SER A 121 3.69 0.64 -13.52
N ASP A 122 4.76 0.43 -12.75
CA ASP A 122 4.84 0.76 -11.33
C ASP A 122 4.97 2.27 -11.13
N THR A 123 4.34 2.80 -10.08
CA THR A 123 4.70 4.11 -9.56
C THR A 123 6.15 4.11 -9.08
N PRO A 124 6.83 5.27 -9.03
CA PRO A 124 8.20 5.35 -8.50
C PRO A 124 8.34 4.73 -7.10
N GLU A 125 7.36 4.95 -6.23
CA GLU A 125 7.33 4.46 -4.86
C GLU A 125 7.20 2.93 -4.80
N ALA A 126 6.33 2.35 -5.64
CA ALA A 126 6.18 0.90 -5.72
C ALA A 126 7.41 0.23 -6.34
N ARG A 127 8.01 0.86 -7.37
CA ARG A 127 9.26 0.40 -8.00
C ARG A 127 10.42 0.43 -7.00
N GLU A 128 10.52 1.48 -6.20
CA GLU A 128 11.55 1.60 -5.16
C GLU A 128 11.39 0.51 -4.09
N LEU A 129 10.18 0.35 -3.53
CA LEU A 129 9.91 -0.72 -2.56
C LEU A 129 10.22 -2.09 -3.14
N TRP A 130 9.82 -2.33 -4.39
CA TRP A 130 10.10 -3.56 -5.10
C TRP A 130 11.61 -3.80 -5.20
N LEU A 131 12.38 -2.86 -5.73
CA LEU A 131 13.83 -3.02 -5.90
C LEU A 131 14.55 -3.22 -4.57
N ARG A 132 14.05 -2.58 -3.50
CA ARG A 132 14.61 -2.65 -2.16
C ARG A 132 14.47 -4.03 -1.51
N ILE A 133 13.37 -4.73 -1.77
CA ILE A 133 13.08 -6.04 -1.14
C ILE A 133 13.36 -7.20 -2.11
N TRP A 134 12.99 -7.06 -3.38
CA TRP A 134 13.13 -8.11 -4.40
C TRP A 134 14.59 -8.37 -4.81
N SER A 135 15.40 -7.32 -4.98
CA SER A 135 16.78 -7.50 -5.46
C SER A 135 17.69 -8.17 -4.43
N PRO A 136 17.65 -7.83 -3.12
CA PRO A 136 18.48 -8.49 -2.12
C PRO A 136 17.86 -9.75 -1.50
N SER A 137 16.63 -10.13 -1.85
CA SER A 137 15.95 -11.26 -1.18
C SER A 137 16.49 -12.63 -1.61
N ALA A 138 16.49 -13.55 -0.65
CA ALA A 138 16.74 -14.96 -0.89
C ALA A 138 15.71 -15.55 -1.89
N PRO A 139 16.05 -16.62 -2.62
CA PRO A 139 15.12 -17.27 -3.55
C PRO A 139 13.80 -17.70 -2.91
N THR A 140 13.81 -18.13 -1.65
CA THR A 140 12.60 -18.52 -0.88
C THR A 140 11.64 -17.34 -0.69
N VAL A 141 12.17 -16.17 -0.30
CA VAL A 141 11.40 -14.93 -0.15
C VAL A 141 10.85 -14.46 -1.49
N ARG A 142 11.65 -14.54 -2.57
CA ARG A 142 11.18 -14.22 -3.93
C ARG A 142 10.06 -15.14 -4.40
N ASN A 143 10.14 -16.43 -4.09
CA ASN A 143 9.06 -17.37 -4.40
C ASN A 143 7.79 -17.04 -3.60
N ALA A 144 7.90 -16.77 -2.30
CA ALA A 144 6.76 -16.37 -1.48
C ALA A 144 6.08 -15.08 -1.99
N ILE A 145 6.86 -14.08 -2.42
CA ILE A 145 6.33 -12.84 -3.04
C ILE A 145 5.62 -13.15 -4.36
N SER A 146 6.22 -14.00 -5.21
CA SER A 146 5.63 -14.45 -6.47
C SER A 146 4.31 -15.18 -6.27
N GLU A 147 4.24 -16.07 -5.28
CA GLU A 147 3.02 -16.77 -4.87
C GLU A 147 1.98 -15.79 -4.32
N ALA A 148 2.36 -14.86 -3.45
CA ALA A 148 1.46 -13.85 -2.92
C ALA A 148 0.91 -12.93 -4.03
N LEU A 149 1.72 -12.58 -5.03
CA LEU A 149 1.26 -11.85 -6.22
C LEU A 149 0.30 -12.67 -7.07
N LEU A 150 0.52 -13.98 -7.20
CA LEU A 150 -0.34 -14.89 -7.93
C LEU A 150 -1.72 -14.96 -7.25
N VAL A 151 -1.74 -15.15 -5.93
CA VAL A 151 -2.94 -15.26 -5.12
C VAL A 151 -3.72 -13.94 -5.07
N ARG A 152 -3.04 -12.79 -4.92
CA ARG A 152 -3.71 -11.48 -4.88
C ARG A 152 -4.22 -11.01 -6.23
N GLY A 153 -3.73 -11.59 -7.33
CA GLY A 153 -4.19 -11.28 -8.67
C GLY A 153 -4.12 -9.78 -8.99
N ARG A 154 -5.01 -9.34 -9.88
CA ARG A 154 -5.10 -7.96 -10.41
C ARG A 154 -6.29 -7.19 -9.79
N PHE A 155 -6.62 -7.46 -8.53
CA PHE A 155 -7.75 -6.85 -7.84
C PHE A 155 -7.33 -5.63 -7.01
#